data_AF-A0A7V9F8B2-F1
#
_entry.id   AF-A0A7V9F8B2-F1
#
_cell.length_a   1.000
_cell.length_b   1.000
_cell.length_c   1.000
_cell.angle_alpha   90.00
_cell.angle_beta   90.00
_cell.angle_gamma   90.00
#
_symmetry.space_group_name_H-M   'P 1'
#
loop_
_entity.id
_entity.type
_entity.pdbx_description
1 polymer ?
#
loop_
_entity_poly.entity_id
_entity_poly.type
_entity_poly.pdbx_seq_one_letter_code
_entity_poly.pdbx_strand_id
1 'polypeptide(L)'
;VAVGMLRSAVEGDWLSVYLSWNVLADYTGEPGVRMELVNDRDIVVDAYYGPPLAGVSDPALWQSGDRIDDRFIFERPPSGRYTVRAGIGNNAVDIGEIVVGE
;
A
#
# COMPACT_ATOMS: atom_id res chain seq x y z
N VAL A 1 -12.75 -4.40 1.72
CA VAL A 1 -11.70 -4.70 0.71
C VAL A 1 -10.67 -5.62 1.33
N ALA A 2 -10.16 -6.59 0.58
CA ALA A 2 -8.95 -7.33 0.92
C ALA A 2 -7.79 -6.80 0.09
N VAL A 3 -6.60 -6.76 0.66
CA VAL A 3 -5.39 -6.27 0.00
C VAL A 3 -4.26 -7.24 0.24
N GLY A 4 -3.45 -7.47 -0.79
CA GLY A 4 -2.28 -8.33 -0.70
C GLY A 4 -1.11 -7.75 -1.47
N MET A 5 0.09 -7.85 -0.89
CA MET A 5 1.32 -7.49 -1.59
C MET A 5 1.62 -8.52 -2.69
N LEU A 6 1.94 -8.02 -3.89
CA LEU A 6 2.37 -8.85 -5.01
C LEU A 6 3.89 -9.00 -5.02
N ARG A 7 4.61 -7.86 -4.94
CA ARG A 7 6.07 -7.81 -4.91
C ARG A 7 6.56 -6.43 -4.47
N SER A 8 7.84 -6.35 -4.12
CA SER A 8 8.57 -5.09 -3.95
C SER A 8 9.81 -5.06 -4.83
N ALA A 9 10.30 -3.87 -5.17
CA ALA A 9 11.54 -3.67 -5.91
C ALA A 9 12.24 -2.40 -5.43
N VAL A 10 13.56 -2.46 -5.30
CA VAL A 10 14.41 -1.29 -5.02
C VAL A 10 15.05 -0.86 -6.35
N GLU A 11 14.85 0.39 -6.74
CA GLU A 11 15.27 0.98 -8.01
C GLU A 11 16.02 2.30 -7.73
N GLY A 12 17.34 2.21 -7.50
CA GLY A 12 18.15 3.36 -7.14
C GLY A 12 17.77 3.91 -5.77
N ASP A 13 17.24 5.15 -5.76
CA ASP A 13 16.79 5.86 -4.57
C ASP A 13 15.30 5.63 -4.25
N TRP A 14 14.63 4.71 -4.96
CA TRP A 14 13.20 4.47 -4.82
C TRP A 14 12.90 3.03 -4.41
N LEU A 15 11.92 2.86 -3.54
CA LEU A 15 11.28 1.58 -3.22
C LEU A 15 9.90 1.55 -3.87
N SER A 16 9.65 0.57 -4.72
CA SER A 16 8.34 0.31 -5.32
C SER A 16 7.66 -0.87 -4.67
N VAL A 17 6.42 -0.70 -4.24
CA VAL A 17 5.55 -1.74 -3.68
C VAL A 17 4.37 -1.94 -4.61
N TYR A 18 4.22 -3.16 -5.10
CA TYR A 18 3.12 -3.57 -5.97
C TYR A 18 2.14 -4.41 -5.17
N LEU A 19 0.86 -4.11 -5.30
CA LEU A 19 -0.20 -4.79 -4.56
C LEU A 19 -1.46 -4.94 -5.38
N SER A 20 -2.39 -5.74 -4.88
CA SER A 20 -3.71 -5.94 -5.47
C SER A 20 -4.80 -5.72 -4.43
N TRP A 21 -5.70 -4.78 -4.71
CA TRP A 21 -6.95 -4.58 -3.99
C TRP A 21 -8.02 -5.49 -4.58
N ASN A 22 -8.67 -6.29 -3.75
CA ASN A 22 -9.82 -7.12 -4.11
C ASN A 22 -11.04 -6.60 -3.34
N VAL A 23 -11.99 -6.05 -4.08
CA VAL A 23 -13.15 -5.37 -3.50
C VAL A 23 -14.21 -6.42 -3.15
N LEU A 24 -14.30 -6.76 -1.87
CA LEU A 24 -15.20 -7.83 -1.39
C LEU A 24 -16.66 -7.37 -1.22
N ALA A 25 -16.87 -6.07 -1.09
CA ALA A 25 -18.17 -5.43 -0.92
C ALA A 25 -18.03 -3.95 -1.31
N ASP A 26 -19.13 -3.36 -1.77
CA ASP A 26 -19.21 -1.93 -2.09
C ASP A 26 -18.78 -1.09 -0.89
N TYR A 27 -17.92 -0.10 -1.13
CA TYR A 27 -17.37 0.73 -0.08
C TYR A 27 -17.98 2.13 -0.13
N THR A 28 -18.61 2.55 0.97
CA THR A 28 -19.29 3.84 1.10
C THR A 28 -18.61 4.79 2.09
N GLY A 29 -17.39 4.47 2.53
CA GLY A 29 -16.64 5.24 3.54
C GLY A 29 -15.77 6.34 2.94
N GLU A 30 -14.83 6.85 3.75
CA GLU A 30 -13.89 7.90 3.36
C GLU A 30 -13.05 7.50 2.13
N PRO A 31 -12.99 8.35 1.08
CA PRO A 31 -12.27 8.05 -0.14
C PRO A 31 -10.76 8.15 0.12
N GLY A 32 -10.03 7.08 -0.19
CA GLY A 32 -8.57 7.07 -0.11
C GLY A 32 -8.04 5.74 0.41
N VAL A 33 -6.88 5.38 -0.11
CA VAL A 33 -6.08 4.28 0.40
C VAL A 33 -4.97 4.83 1.28
N ARG A 34 -4.62 4.05 2.27
CA ARG A 34 -3.49 4.28 3.16
C ARG A 34 -2.46 3.20 2.92
N MET A 35 -1.21 3.62 2.75
CA MET A 35 -0.05 2.75 2.61
C MET A 35 1.01 3.21 3.58
N GLU A 36 1.55 2.30 4.38
CA GLU A 36 2.57 2.63 5.36
C GLU A 36 3.74 1.68 5.24
N LEU A 37 4.94 2.24 5.40
CA LEU A 37 6.15 1.49 5.59
C LEU A 37 6.55 1.59 7.06
N VAL A 38 6.66 0.44 7.72
CA VAL A 38 6.86 0.34 9.17
C VAL A 38 8.16 -0.39 9.44
N ASN A 39 9.02 0.14 10.32
CA ASN A 39 10.27 -0.51 10.68
C ASN A 39 10.09 -1.60 11.76
N ASP A 40 11.19 -2.24 12.15
CA ASP A 40 11.25 -3.30 13.17
C ASP A 40 10.82 -2.85 14.58
N ARG A 41 10.71 -1.54 14.82
CA ARG A 41 10.24 -0.95 16.09
C ARG A 41 8.77 -0.53 16.03
N ASP A 42 8.04 -0.94 15.00
CA ASP A 42 6.64 -0.57 14.76
C ASP A 42 6.45 0.95 14.53
N ILE A 43 7.48 1.63 14.02
CA ILE A 43 7.43 3.05 13.68
C ILE A 43 7.19 3.20 12.18
N VAL A 44 6.16 3.98 11.82
CA VAL A 44 5.92 4.41 10.44
C VAL A 44 7.06 5.31 9.98
N VAL A 45 7.86 4.84 9.03
CA VAL A 45 9.00 5.58 8.47
C VAL A 45 8.63 6.35 7.20
N ASP A 46 7.60 5.90 6.49
CA ASP A 46 7.00 6.60 5.36
C ASP A 46 5.53 6.19 5.21
N ALA A 47 4.70 7.07 4.67
CA ALA A 47 3.30 6.80 4.44
C ALA A 47 2.73 7.59 3.27
N TYR A 48 1.80 6.96 2.56
CA TYR A 48 0.97 7.57 1.54
C TYR A 48 -0.49 7.53 1.98
N TYR A 49 -1.18 8.67 1.83
CA TYR A 49 -2.62 8.78 1.97
C TYR A 49 -3.19 9.50 0.75
N GLY A 50 -4.10 8.85 0.03
CA GLY A 50 -4.67 9.44 -1.17
C GLY A 50 -5.35 8.42 -2.07
N PRO A 51 -5.73 8.82 -3.29
CA PRO A 51 -6.41 7.93 -4.22
C PRO A 51 -5.45 6.88 -4.83
N PRO A 52 -5.86 5.61 -4.93
CA PRO A 52 -5.11 4.56 -5.63
C PRO A 52 -4.90 4.89 -7.11
N LEU A 53 -3.93 4.20 -7.73
CA LEU A 53 -3.54 4.41 -9.13
C LEU A 53 -3.25 5.88 -9.46
N ALA A 54 -2.57 6.58 -8.55
CA ALA A 54 -2.20 7.99 -8.68
C ALA A 54 -3.38 8.92 -9.03
N GLY A 55 -4.57 8.64 -8.48
CA GLY A 55 -5.77 9.46 -8.72
C GLY A 55 -6.69 8.99 -9.84
N VAL A 56 -6.32 7.94 -10.58
CA VAL A 56 -7.16 7.41 -11.66
C VAL A 56 -8.29 6.52 -11.13
N SER A 57 -8.14 5.97 -9.93
CA SER A 57 -9.13 5.10 -9.30
C SER A 57 -9.61 5.70 -8.00
N ASP A 58 -10.89 6.04 -7.93
CA ASP A 58 -11.53 6.50 -6.69
C ASP A 58 -12.17 5.28 -5.98
N PRO A 59 -11.79 4.97 -4.72
CA PRO A 59 -12.39 3.87 -3.97
C PRO A 59 -13.91 4.01 -3.79
N ALA A 60 -14.47 5.22 -3.92
CA ALA A 60 -15.92 5.43 -3.88
C ALA A 60 -16.65 4.87 -5.12
N LEU A 61 -15.92 4.56 -6.20
CA LEU A 61 -16.46 3.97 -7.44
C LEU A 61 -16.24 2.46 -7.52
N TRP A 62 -15.54 1.88 -6.56
CA TRP A 62 -15.24 0.45 -6.53
C TRP A 62 -16.49 -0.37 -6.26
N GLN A 63 -16.68 -1.41 -7.08
CA GLN A 63 -17.79 -2.35 -6.98
C GLN A 63 -17.30 -3.69 -6.43
N SER A 64 -18.18 -4.39 -5.73
CA SER A 64 -17.91 -5.76 -5.31
C SER A 64 -17.48 -6.64 -6.49
N GLY A 65 -16.33 -7.29 -6.37
CA GLY A 65 -15.70 -8.11 -7.39
C GLY A 65 -14.57 -7.41 -8.15
N ASP A 66 -14.43 -6.09 -8.01
CA ASP A 66 -13.34 -5.36 -8.66
C ASP A 66 -11.97 -5.81 -8.14
N ARG A 67 -11.01 -5.82 -9.07
CA ARG A 67 -9.60 -6.02 -8.77
C ARG A 67 -8.80 -4.83 -9.31
N ILE A 68 -8.03 -4.21 -8.42
CA ILE A 68 -7.20 -3.05 -8.73
C ILE A 68 -5.76 -3.40 -8.38
N ASP A 69 -4.91 -3.54 -9.41
CA ASP A 69 -3.48 -3.74 -9.22
C ASP A 69 -2.78 -2.37 -9.22
N ASP A 70 -2.07 -2.05 -8.14
CA ASP A 70 -1.56 -0.70 -7.86
C ASP A 70 -0.05 -0.72 -7.56
N ARG A 71 0.60 0.45 -7.67
CA ARG A 71 2.01 0.67 -7.35
C ARG A 71 2.17 1.91 -6.49
N PHE A 72 2.78 1.73 -5.32
CA PHE A 72 3.24 2.80 -4.46
C PHE A 72 4.74 2.95 -4.54
N ILE A 73 5.21 4.19 -4.53
CA ILE A 73 6.63 4.53 -4.59
C ILE A 73 6.96 5.32 -3.33
N PHE A 74 7.95 4.83 -2.60
CA PHE A 74 8.52 5.46 -1.41
C PHE A 74 9.95 5.85 -1.70
N GLU A 75 10.47 6.87 -1.01
CA GLU A 75 11.91 7.06 -0.95
C GLU A 75 12.56 5.80 -0.36
N ARG A 76 13.70 5.39 -0.92
CA ARG A 76 14.38 4.17 -0.47
C ARG A 76 14.79 4.37 1.00
N PRO A 77 14.26 3.56 1.93
CA PRO A 77 14.67 3.65 3.32
C PRO A 77 16.08 3.05 3.50
N PRO A 78 16.73 3.27 4.65
CA PRO A 78 17.97 2.57 4.99
C PRO A 78 17.82 1.05 4.87
N SER A 79 18.93 0.35 4.64
CA SER A 79 18.93 -1.11 4.60
C SER A 79 18.35 -1.71 5.89
N GLY A 80 17.45 -2.68 5.75
CA GLY A 80 16.69 -3.22 6.89
C GLY A 80 15.47 -4.03 6.49
N ARG A 81 14.75 -4.52 7.51
CA ARG A 81 13.45 -5.19 7.35
C ARG A 81 12.34 -4.21 7.67
N TYR A 82 11.31 -4.21 6.83
CA TYR A 82 10.15 -3.36 7.00
C TYR A 82 8.87 -4.16 6.78
N THR A 83 7.81 -3.77 7.50
CA THR A 83 6.45 -4.24 7.28
C THR A 83 5.71 -3.23 6.42
N VAL A 84 4.99 -3.70 5.41
CA VAL A 84 4.09 -2.88 4.61
C VAL A 84 2.70 -3.03 5.18
N ARG A 85 2.06 -1.90 5.51
CA ARG A 85 0.64 -1.84 5.85
C ARG A 85 -0.15 -1.20 4.74
N ALA A 86 -1.36 -1.72 4.50
CA ALA A 86 -2.26 -1.18 3.49
C ALA A 86 -3.71 -1.24 3.96
N GLY A 87 -4.51 -0.29 3.50
CA GLY A 87 -5.95 -0.33 3.70
C GLY A 87 -6.66 0.90 3.14
N ILE A 88 -7.90 1.12 3.60
CA ILE A 88 -8.77 2.20 3.12
C ILE A 88 -9.14 3.09 4.30
N GLY A 89 -9.12 4.40 4.05
CA GLY A 89 -9.34 5.42 5.07
C GLY A 89 -8.33 5.30 6.21
N ASN A 90 -8.83 5.29 7.45
CA ASN A 90 -7.98 5.23 8.65
C ASN A 90 -7.52 3.83 9.04
N ASN A 91 -7.99 2.78 8.35
CA ASN A 91 -7.65 1.40 8.67
C ASN A 91 -6.55 0.91 7.75
N ALA A 92 -5.46 0.38 8.30
CA ALA A 92 -4.42 -0.33 7.57
C ALA A 92 -4.07 -1.64 8.30
N VAL A 93 -3.74 -2.66 7.52
CA VAL A 93 -3.34 -3.98 8.03
C VAL A 93 -2.00 -4.39 7.42
N ASP A 94 -1.24 -5.22 8.12
CA ASP A 94 0.00 -5.80 7.59
C ASP A 94 -0.31 -6.65 6.35
N ILE A 95 0.34 -6.34 5.23
CA ILE A 95 0.17 -7.07 3.96
C ILE A 95 1.43 -7.81 3.50
N GLY A 96 2.55 -7.61 4.18
CA GLY A 96 3.79 -8.31 3.91
C GLY A 96 5.02 -7.64 4.51
N GLU A 97 6.12 -8.38 4.52
CA GLU A 97 7.44 -7.85 4.87
C GLU A 97 8.30 -7.67 3.63
N ILE A 98 9.17 -6.66 3.67
CA ILE A 98 10.19 -6.41 2.67
C ILE A 98 11.57 -6.31 3.33
N VAL A 99 12.60 -6.73 2.61
CA VAL A 99 14.00 -6.53 3.01
C VAL A 99 14.64 -5.60 2.00
N VAL A 100 15.11 -4.45 2.47
CA VAL A 100 15.89 -3.50 1.68
C VAL A 100 17.36 -3.80 1.94
N GLY A 101 18.06 -4.29 0.92
CA GLY A 101 19.50 -4.53 0.94
C GLY A 101 20.30 -3.29 0.55
N GLU A 102 21.64 -3.38 0.63
CA GLU A 102 22.56 -2.44 -0.03
C GLU A 102 22.51 -2.57 -1.56
#